data_AF-A0A1I8A473-F1
#
_entry.id   AF-A0A1I8A473-F1
#
_cell.length_a   1.000
_cell.length_b   1.000
_cell.length_c   1.000
_cell.angle_alpha   90.00
_cell.angle_beta   90.00
_cell.angle_gamma   90.00
#
_symmetry.space_group_name_H-M   'P 1'
#
loop_
_entity.id
_entity.type
_entity.pdbx_description
1 polymer ?
#
loop_
_entity_poly.entity_id
_entity_poly.type
_entity_poly.pdbx_seq_one_letter_code
_entity_poly.pdbx_strand_id
1 'polypeptide(L)'
;MDSVPYAFVDSTVELFGRITLNQVAQEVIHPLWKAGVDVHYRNRKYYKVYVYMTENGVKFLTNTGCDDLEPIRKNRRFARIETIINSDVWDGNRSERAKRRGAEEAIQMLKTVASH
;
A
#
# COMPACT_ATOMS: atom_id res chain seq x y z
N MET A 1 -16.40 8.32 32.15
CA MET A 1 -15.25 7.66 31.48
C MET A 1 -14.80 8.63 30.41
N ASP A 2 -13.60 9.19 30.52
CA ASP A 2 -13.11 10.17 29.53
C ASP A 2 -13.07 9.50 28.16
N SER A 3 -13.79 10.07 27.20
CA SER A 3 -13.87 9.51 25.86
C SER A 3 -12.51 9.66 25.18
N VAL A 4 -11.96 8.54 24.71
CA VAL A 4 -10.75 8.56 23.88
C VAL A 4 -11.00 9.43 22.65
N PRO A 5 -10.12 10.41 22.33
CA PRO A 5 -10.30 11.26 21.17
C PRO A 5 -10.38 10.45 19.88
N TYR A 6 -11.29 10.82 18.97
CA TYR A 6 -11.41 10.16 17.67
C TYR A 6 -10.08 10.14 16.90
N ALA A 7 -9.30 11.22 16.99
CA ALA A 7 -7.98 11.30 16.36
C ALA A 7 -7.02 10.19 16.83
N PHE A 8 -7.04 9.84 18.12
CA PHE A 8 -6.22 8.75 18.64
C PHE A 8 -6.63 7.41 18.04
N VAL A 9 -7.95 7.15 17.99
CA VAL A 9 -8.50 5.93 17.39
C VAL A 9 -8.13 5.86 15.91
N ASP A 10 -8.32 6.95 15.17
CA ASP A 10 -8.03 7.00 13.74
C ASP A 10 -6.55 6.73 13.44
N SER A 11 -5.63 7.39 14.15
CA SER A 11 -4.19 7.15 14.01
C SER A 11 -3.78 5.74 14.40
N THR A 12 -4.41 5.16 15.42
CA THR A 12 -4.14 3.77 15.83
C THR A 12 -4.57 2.78 14.76
N VAL A 13 -5.78 2.94 14.23
CA VAL A 13 -6.34 2.09 13.18
C VAL A 13 -5.55 2.24 11.86
N GLU A 14 -5.00 3.43 11.58
CA GLU A 14 -4.13 3.65 10.43
C GLU A 14 -2.94 2.67 10.42
N LEU A 15 -2.33 2.40 11.57
CA LEU A 15 -1.14 1.54 11.68
C LEU A 15 -1.41 0.04 11.44
N PHE A 16 -2.64 -0.43 11.62
CA PHE A 16 -2.95 -1.86 11.58
C PHE A 16 -2.96 -2.46 10.18
N GLY A 17 -2.34 -3.62 9.97
CA GLY A 17 -2.48 -4.39 8.73
C GLY A 17 -3.86 -5.06 8.59
N ARG A 18 -4.13 -5.73 7.46
CA ARG A 18 -5.45 -6.32 7.14
C ARG A 18 -5.96 -7.25 8.22
N ILE A 19 -5.09 -8.15 8.67
CA ILE A 19 -5.41 -9.19 9.64
C ILE A 19 -5.78 -8.54 10.97
N THR A 20 -4.92 -7.64 11.46
CA THR A 20 -5.17 -6.92 12.72
C THR A 20 -6.42 -6.05 12.64
N LEU A 21 -6.63 -5.34 11.53
CA LEU A 21 -7.82 -4.52 11.33
C LEU A 21 -9.11 -5.37 11.35
N ASN A 22 -9.08 -6.57 10.74
CA ASN A 22 -10.21 -7.50 10.78
C ASN A 22 -10.51 -7.98 12.20
N GLN A 23 -9.49 -8.29 12.98
CA GLN A 23 -9.66 -8.71 14.39
C GLN A 23 -10.25 -7.56 15.22
N VAL A 24 -9.71 -6.35 15.09
CA VAL A 24 -10.25 -5.17 15.79
C VAL A 24 -11.69 -4.89 15.38
N ALA A 25 -12.05 -5.08 14.10
CA ALA A 25 -13.43 -4.94 13.62
C ALA A 25 -14.40 -5.95 14.25
N GLN A 26 -13.93 -7.15 14.60
CA GLN A 26 -14.73 -8.18 15.24
C GLN A 26 -14.89 -7.95 16.74
N GLU A 27 -13.84 -7.48 17.41
CA GLU A 27 -13.79 -7.37 18.87
C GLU A 27 -14.34 -6.03 19.41
N VAL A 28 -14.25 -4.94 18.64
CA VAL A 28 -14.57 -3.61 19.17
C VAL A 28 -16.02 -3.20 18.92
N ILE A 29 -16.82 -3.22 19.99
CA ILE A 29 -18.23 -2.80 19.99
C ILE A 29 -18.38 -1.28 20.13
N HIS A 30 -17.34 -0.57 20.57
CA HIS A 30 -17.41 0.87 20.85
C HIS A 30 -17.63 1.71 19.58
N PRO A 31 -18.64 2.61 19.52
CA PRO A 31 -19.01 3.34 18.30
C PRO A 31 -17.87 4.15 17.65
N LEU A 32 -17.04 4.83 18.43
CA LEU A 32 -15.90 5.61 17.90
C LEU A 32 -14.86 4.73 17.20
N TRP A 33 -14.54 3.58 17.79
CA TRP A 33 -13.62 2.61 17.23
C TRP A 33 -14.19 1.98 15.98
N LYS A 34 -15.47 1.59 16.02
CA LYS A 34 -16.19 1.10 14.84
C LYS A 34 -16.13 2.11 13.70
N ALA A 35 -16.38 3.39 13.96
CA ALA A 35 -16.30 4.43 12.93
C ALA A 35 -14.88 4.57 12.34
N GLY A 36 -13.83 4.58 13.18
CA GLY A 36 -12.45 4.60 12.69
C GLY A 36 -12.11 3.37 11.85
N VAL A 37 -12.43 2.18 12.37
CA VAL A 37 -12.22 0.89 11.68
C VAL A 37 -12.94 0.85 10.34
N ASP A 38 -14.22 1.24 10.29
CA ASP A 38 -15.03 1.22 9.06
C ASP A 38 -14.44 2.14 7.97
N VAL A 39 -13.96 3.33 8.34
CA VAL A 39 -13.30 4.26 7.42
C VAL A 39 -12.06 3.63 6.82
N HIS A 40 -11.19 3.04 7.65
CA HIS A 40 -9.98 2.38 7.15
C HIS A 40 -10.31 1.13 6.35
N TYR A 41 -11.25 0.30 6.80
CA TYR A 41 -11.62 -0.93 6.11
C TYR A 41 -12.13 -0.67 4.68
N ARG A 42 -13.00 0.33 4.50
CA ARG A 42 -13.59 0.66 3.18
C ARG A 42 -12.60 1.30 2.21
N ASN A 43 -11.69 2.14 2.71
CA ASN A 43 -10.80 2.92 1.85
C ASN A 43 -9.43 2.25 1.63
N ARG A 44 -9.09 1.25 2.44
CA ARG A 44 -7.78 0.58 2.39
C ARG A 44 -7.61 -0.28 1.16
N LYS A 45 -6.47 -0.06 0.48
CA LYS A 45 -6.09 -0.79 -0.72
C LYS A 45 -4.74 -1.45 -0.53
N TYR A 46 -4.67 -2.73 -0.88
CA TYR A 46 -3.46 -3.52 -0.81
C TYR A 46 -2.83 -3.62 -2.20
N TYR A 47 -1.55 -3.27 -2.26
CA TYR A 47 -0.77 -3.29 -3.48
C TYR A 47 0.31 -4.36 -3.40
N LYS A 48 0.42 -5.14 -4.46
CA LYS A 48 1.59 -5.98 -4.70
C LYS A 48 2.49 -5.22 -5.66
N VAL A 49 3.74 -5.01 -5.28
CA VAL A 49 4.73 -4.31 -6.12
C VAL A 49 5.65 -5.36 -6.70
N TYR A 50 5.64 -5.49 -8.02
CA TYR A 50 6.55 -6.33 -8.77
C TYR A 50 7.71 -5.49 -9.27
N VAL A 51 8.92 -5.91 -8.93
CA VAL A 51 10.17 -5.26 -9.34
C VAL A 51 10.83 -6.16 -10.36
N TYR A 52 11.00 -5.64 -11.57
CA TYR A 52 11.66 -6.33 -12.67
C TYR A 52 13.03 -5.71 -12.89
N MET A 53 14.07 -6.50 -12.67
CA MET A 53 15.44 -6.11 -12.99
C MET A 53 15.79 -6.63 -14.38
N THR A 54 16.18 -5.72 -15.27
CA THR A 54 16.68 -6.05 -16.60
C THR A 54 18.11 -5.52 -16.73
N GLU A 55 18.88 -6.04 -17.68
CA GLU A 55 20.25 -5.57 -17.96
C GLU A 55 20.32 -4.05 -18.16
N ASN A 56 19.24 -3.47 -18.69
CA ASN A 56 19.15 -2.05 -19.02
C ASN A 56 18.38 -1.21 -17.97
N GLY A 57 18.07 -1.77 -16.79
CA GLY A 57 17.45 -1.03 -15.68
C GLY A 57 16.25 -1.71 -15.05
N VAL A 58 15.51 -0.95 -14.23
CA VAL A 58 14.43 -1.44 -13.36
C VAL A 58 13.07 -1.01 -13.91
N LYS A 59 12.07 -1.90 -13.81
CA LYS A 59 10.67 -1.61 -14.11
C LYS A 59 9.79 -1.96 -12.90
N PHE A 60 8.70 -1.23 -12.73
CA PHE A 60 7.72 -1.49 -11.68
C PHE A 60 6.37 -1.85 -12.25
N LEU A 61 5.72 -2.80 -11.61
CA LEU A 61 4.35 -3.19 -11.88
C LEU A 61 3.61 -3.29 -10.56
N THR A 62 2.33 -2.94 -10.58
CA THR A 62 1.44 -3.21 -9.47
C THR A 62 0.31 -4.11 -9.93
N ASN A 63 -0.40 -4.72 -8.98
CA ASN A 63 -1.66 -5.41 -9.26
C ASN A 63 -2.73 -4.49 -9.90
N THR A 64 -2.53 -3.17 -9.90
CA THR A 64 -3.44 -2.19 -10.51
C THR A 64 -2.97 -1.65 -11.86
N GLY A 65 -1.70 -1.79 -12.24
CA GLY A 65 -1.19 -1.24 -13.51
C GLY A 65 0.32 -1.27 -13.68
N CYS A 66 0.80 -0.70 -14.80
CA CYS A 66 2.22 -0.58 -15.14
C CYS A 66 2.79 0.75 -14.63
N ASP A 67 3.99 0.73 -14.04
CA ASP A 67 4.67 1.89 -13.42
C ASP A 67 3.90 2.67 -12.37
N ASP A 68 2.82 2.07 -11.89
CA ASP A 68 1.75 2.76 -11.19
C ASP A 68 2.01 2.72 -9.68
N LEU A 69 3.13 3.31 -9.25
CA LEU A 69 3.34 3.64 -7.83
C LEU A 69 2.60 4.93 -7.45
N GLU A 70 2.13 5.70 -8.43
CA GLU A 70 1.38 6.94 -8.21
C GLU A 70 0.10 6.76 -7.36
N PRO A 71 -0.72 5.70 -7.52
CA PRO A 71 -1.92 5.50 -6.70
C PRO A 71 -1.56 5.22 -5.25
N ILE A 72 -0.44 4.55 -4.99
CA ILE A 72 0.08 4.34 -3.63
C ILE A 72 0.46 5.70 -3.03
N ARG A 73 1.14 6.56 -3.82
CA ARG A 73 1.52 7.92 -3.39
C ARG A 73 0.30 8.83 -3.17
N LYS A 74 -0.72 8.75 -4.03
CA LYS A 74 -1.95 9.56 -3.91
C LYS A 74 -2.84 9.10 -2.76
N ASN A 75 -2.84 7.80 -2.46
CA ASN A 75 -3.65 7.20 -1.41
C ASN A 75 -2.85 6.84 -0.16
N ARG A 76 -1.79 7.59 0.19
CA ARG A 76 -0.85 7.27 1.29
C ARG A 76 -1.53 6.83 2.58
N ARG A 77 -2.57 7.53 3.02
CA ARG A 77 -3.29 7.20 4.26
C ARG A 77 -3.83 5.76 4.29
N PHE A 78 -4.34 5.28 3.16
CA PHE A 78 -5.04 4.00 3.06
C PHE A 78 -4.33 2.95 2.19
N ALA A 79 -3.28 3.30 1.48
CA ALA A 79 -2.53 2.37 0.65
C ALA A 79 -1.57 1.54 1.51
N ARG A 80 -1.56 0.22 1.34
CA ARG A 80 -0.63 -0.68 2.02
C ARG A 80 0.08 -1.54 0.99
N ILE A 81 1.41 -1.58 1.07
CA ILE A 81 2.21 -2.53 0.29
C ILE A 81 2.09 -3.88 1.01
N GLU A 82 1.39 -4.82 0.39
CA GLU A 82 1.22 -6.17 0.92
C GLU A 82 2.49 -6.99 0.74
N THR A 83 3.09 -6.90 -0.44
CA THR A 83 4.29 -7.67 -0.78
C THR A 83 5.08 -6.94 -1.87
N ILE A 84 6.39 -7.02 -1.79
CA ILE A 84 7.31 -6.66 -2.87
C ILE A 84 7.89 -7.96 -3.43
N ILE A 85 7.70 -8.18 -4.72
CA ILE A 85 8.10 -9.41 -5.40
C ILE A 85 9.19 -9.05 -6.39
N ASN A 86 10.38 -9.63 -6.21
CA ASN A 86 11.36 -9.67 -7.30
C ASN A 86 10.85 -10.66 -8.33
N SER A 87 10.53 -10.19 -9.52
CA SER A 87 9.90 -11.02 -10.55
C SER A 87 10.81 -11.11 -11.76
N ASP A 88 11.18 -12.34 -12.08
CA ASP A 88 11.74 -12.80 -13.35
C ASP A 88 10.63 -13.28 -14.30
N VAL A 89 9.48 -13.71 -13.73
CA VAL A 89 8.33 -14.24 -14.48
C VAL A 89 7.53 -13.14 -15.18
N TRP A 90 7.42 -13.32 -16.49
CA TRP A 90 6.96 -12.39 -17.52
C TRP A 90 5.41 -12.31 -17.59
N ASP A 91 4.79 -11.21 -17.15
CA ASP A 91 3.42 -10.86 -17.60
C ASP A 91 3.52 -10.12 -18.95
N GLY A 92 3.43 -10.93 -20.02
CA GLY A 92 3.54 -10.66 -21.46
C GLY A 92 3.55 -9.20 -21.87
N ASN A 93 2.38 -8.58 -21.66
CA ASN A 93 2.02 -7.32 -22.29
C ASN A 93 2.16 -6.12 -21.35
N ARG A 94 2.28 -6.35 -20.04
CA ARG A 94 2.34 -5.26 -19.05
C ARG A 94 3.76 -4.80 -18.81
N SER A 95 4.71 -5.74 -18.76
CA SER A 95 6.13 -5.42 -18.55
C SER A 95 6.75 -4.64 -19.71
N GLU A 96 6.32 -4.89 -20.96
CA GLU A 96 6.79 -4.15 -22.13
C GLU A 96 6.38 -2.69 -22.08
N ARG A 97 5.12 -2.43 -21.66
CA ARG A 97 4.57 -1.07 -21.50
C ARG A 97 5.17 -0.32 -20.31
N ALA A 98 5.71 -1.04 -19.32
CA ALA A 98 6.34 -0.43 -18.17
C ALA A 98 7.63 0.32 -18.57
N LYS A 99 7.72 1.57 -18.13
CA LYS A 99 8.81 2.51 -18.25
C LYS A 99 10.03 1.98 -17.51
N ARG A 100 11.10 1.83 -18.27
CA ARG A 100 12.41 1.48 -17.76
C ARG A 100 13.04 2.69 -17.06
N ARG A 101 13.67 2.43 -15.91
CA ARG A 101 14.33 3.44 -15.07
C ARG A 101 15.73 3.01 -14.67
N GLY A 102 16.58 3.99 -14.40
CA GLY A 102 17.88 3.74 -13.77
C GLY A 102 17.70 3.26 -12.33
N ALA A 103 18.72 2.59 -11.78
CA ALA A 103 18.67 2.05 -10.42
C ALA A 103 18.41 3.14 -9.37
N GLU A 104 19.08 4.29 -9.48
CA GLU A 104 18.93 5.42 -8.54
C GLU A 104 17.51 6.00 -8.58
N GLU A 105 16.96 6.21 -9.78
CA GLU A 105 15.59 6.68 -9.97
C GLU A 105 14.59 5.68 -9.36
N ALA A 106 14.81 4.39 -9.57
CA ALA A 106 13.96 3.33 -9.04
C ALA A 106 13.98 3.28 -7.50
N ILE A 107 15.16 3.40 -6.89
CA ILE A 107 15.32 3.50 -5.43
C ILE A 107 14.57 4.72 -4.90
N GLN A 108 14.72 5.88 -5.55
CA GLN A 108 14.05 7.09 -5.11
C GLN A 108 12.52 6.95 -5.17
N MET A 109 11.99 6.29 -6.20
CA MET A 109 10.56 6.00 -6.27
C MET A 109 10.08 5.10 -5.15
N LEU A 110 10.79 4.02 -4.84
CA LEU A 110 10.43 3.13 -3.73
C LEU A 110 10.44 3.87 -2.39
N LYS A 111 11.43 4.75 -2.15
CA LYS A 111 11.45 5.60 -0.96
C LYS A 111 10.18 6.45 -0.83
N THR A 112 9.66 7.00 -1.92
CA THR A 112 8.45 7.84 -1.88
C THR A 112 7.15 7.11 -1.51
N VAL A 113 7.14 5.77 -1.60
CA VAL A 113 6.00 4.93 -1.20
C VAL A 113 6.25 4.14 0.09
N ALA A 114 7.50 4.08 0.56
CA ALA A 114 7.87 3.43 1.82
C ALA A 114 7.82 4.37 3.04
N SER A 115 7.89 5.69 2.82
CA SER A 115 7.78 6.68 3.90
C SER A 115 6.32 6.83 4.34
N HIS A 116 5.92 6.05 5.34
CA HIS A 116 4.82 6.34 6.25
C HIS A 116 5.39 6.89 7.55
#